data_AF-A0A8J3QH09-F1
#
_entry.id   AF-A0A8J3QH09-F1
#
_cell.length_a   1.000
_cell.length_b   1.000
_cell.length_c   1.000
_cell.angle_alpha   90.00
_cell.angle_beta   90.00
_cell.angle_gamma   90.00
#
_symmetry.space_group_name_H-M   'P 1'
#
loop_
_entity.id
_entity.type
_entity.pdbx_description
1 polymer ?
#
loop_
_entity_poly.entity_id
_entity_poly.type
_entity_poly.pdbx_seq_one_letter_code
_entity_poly.pdbx_strand_id
1 'polypeptide(L)'
;MSASPAQLPSAARRRAWLAAGIATAVTATVFLMTATAQAATLFSDDFNDGNANGWSKSGGSWSVVTDGSPVYQQSSTGSDAKAQAGSAWGNQSVQARVKPLAFSSGTGRFTGIIGRGQSMTNYYYLVLTNSQVLLGRRNSGGYTTLASAAASVSTGTWYTLRFEAFGSALRGYLNGTLVASATDSAFATGKVGLTTYFSSASFDDVVVTDTPGPGPSISPPVTQTPPQSPSPTPSVSPSPSPTPTGTPTPPQPGQADGFAGVNAWGQNGTSGGAGGATVTVNTTAAFLSAIAQPSPLIIQVSGMISLPGPMHDVTSNKTIVGLGANSGLTGGGLNVGLPIDDDILSPPANAVRNVIIRNISITNCPDDCINVMMFSHHIWIDHNDLSNQFDGALDVKRGSSYVTISWNRFHNSDKNSLLGHDDSNGAQDIGRLKVSYHHNFFDGSIQRNPRVRFGEPVHIYNNYFLHITGYGVASQMNAGVLVEGNYFDDVEKPTRNDVGGTAGRIVARNNINVNTEDPIVTSGSVEEASNYYSYTLDNAASIPATVAAGAGVGKI
;
A
#
# COMPACT_ATOMS: atom_id res chain seq x y z
N MET A 1 -44.54 69.44 -37.58
CA MET A 1 -45.13 69.26 -36.24
C MET A 1 -44.04 69.52 -35.22
N SER A 2 -44.29 70.37 -34.20
CA SER A 2 -43.49 70.57 -32.95
C SER A 2 -41.95 70.49 -33.08
N ALA A 3 -41.16 71.56 -33.25
CA ALA A 3 -41.18 72.97 -32.78
C ALA A 3 -40.65 73.23 -31.35
N SER A 4 -39.34 73.54 -31.30
CA SER A 4 -38.56 74.43 -30.39
C SER A 4 -38.44 74.24 -28.86
N PRO A 5 -37.30 74.69 -28.26
CA PRO A 5 -36.98 74.64 -26.82
C PRO A 5 -37.01 76.02 -26.11
N ALA A 6 -36.78 76.04 -24.78
CA ALA A 6 -36.39 77.22 -23.98
C ALA A 6 -35.41 76.78 -22.86
N GLN A 7 -34.16 77.22 -22.81
CA GLN A 7 -33.63 78.50 -22.27
C GLN A 7 -33.81 78.69 -20.74
N LEU A 8 -32.76 78.45 -19.93
CA LEU A 8 -31.81 79.44 -19.36
C LEU A 8 -32.27 79.96 -17.95
N PRO A 9 -31.50 80.76 -17.19
CA PRO A 9 -30.28 80.31 -16.49
C PRO A 9 -30.26 80.78 -15.00
N SER A 10 -29.20 80.44 -14.24
CA SER A 10 -28.72 81.36 -13.20
C SER A 10 -27.20 81.31 -13.06
N ALA A 11 -26.58 82.48 -13.00
CA ALA A 11 -25.14 82.65 -12.87
C ALA A 11 -24.84 83.76 -11.87
N ALA A 12 -23.91 83.53 -10.93
CA ALA A 12 -23.22 84.62 -10.23
C ALA A 12 -21.94 84.15 -9.50
N ARG A 13 -20.78 84.69 -9.91
CA ARG A 13 -19.81 85.48 -9.09
C ARG A 13 -19.27 84.84 -7.78
N ARG A 14 -17.99 84.94 -7.37
CA ARG A 14 -16.72 85.54 -7.86
C ARG A 14 -15.60 84.48 -7.60
N ARG A 15 -14.28 84.67 -7.79
CA ARG A 15 -13.40 85.79 -8.19
C ARG A 15 -12.12 85.19 -8.82
N ALA A 16 -11.30 85.99 -9.50
CA ALA A 16 -9.93 85.58 -9.89
C ALA A 16 -8.88 86.16 -8.92
N TRP A 17 -7.78 85.41 -8.72
CA TRP A 17 -6.45 85.94 -8.38
C TRP A 17 -5.40 85.03 -9.02
N LEU A 18 -4.55 85.58 -9.89
CA LEU A 18 -3.27 84.97 -10.24
C LEU A 18 -2.23 85.38 -9.20
N ALA A 19 -1.39 84.44 -8.79
CA ALA A 19 -0.07 84.71 -8.23
C ALA A 19 0.90 83.65 -8.77
N ALA A 20 1.87 84.07 -9.57
CA ALA A 20 2.94 83.19 -10.05
C ALA A 20 3.99 83.01 -8.94
N GLY A 21 4.51 81.79 -8.78
CA GLY A 21 5.45 81.47 -7.71
C GLY A 21 6.31 80.24 -8.00
N ILE A 22 7.47 80.49 -8.62
CA ILE A 22 8.70 79.68 -8.59
C ILE A 22 8.59 78.23 -9.10
N ALA A 23 9.16 77.98 -10.28
CA ALA A 23 9.43 76.64 -10.77
C ALA A 23 10.72 76.07 -10.13
N THR A 24 10.59 75.06 -9.28
CA THR A 24 11.68 74.11 -8.99
C THR A 24 11.50 72.87 -9.86
N ALA A 25 12.26 72.79 -10.94
CA ALA A 25 12.30 71.61 -11.81
C ALA A 25 13.03 70.46 -11.10
N VAL A 26 12.28 69.59 -10.44
CA VAL A 26 12.80 68.28 -9.99
C VAL A 26 12.80 67.36 -11.20
N THR A 27 13.95 67.23 -11.87
CA THR A 27 14.18 66.15 -12.82
C THR A 27 14.24 64.82 -12.08
N ALA A 28 13.08 64.20 -11.88
CA ALA A 28 12.98 62.82 -11.44
C ALA A 28 13.54 61.90 -12.54
N THR A 29 14.83 61.57 -12.43
CA THR A 29 15.42 60.47 -13.19
C THR A 29 14.74 59.19 -12.71
N VAL A 30 13.77 58.71 -13.50
CA VAL A 30 13.17 57.39 -13.31
C VAL A 30 14.25 56.35 -13.60
N PHE A 31 14.98 55.95 -12.56
CA PHE A 31 15.67 54.68 -12.59
C PHE A 31 14.62 53.59 -12.74
N LEU A 32 14.54 53.00 -13.93
CA LEU A 32 13.94 51.69 -14.15
C LEU A 32 14.74 50.67 -13.33
N MET A 33 14.41 50.55 -12.05
CA MET A 33 14.75 49.36 -11.29
C MET A 33 13.92 48.22 -11.86
N THR A 34 14.48 47.52 -12.85
CA THR A 34 14.04 46.17 -13.20
C THR A 34 14.35 45.27 -12.01
N ALA A 35 13.46 45.26 -11.02
CA ALA A 35 13.45 44.24 -10.00
C ALA A 35 13.31 42.89 -10.71
N THR A 36 14.39 42.13 -10.76
CA THR A 36 14.34 40.73 -11.17
C THR A 36 13.50 40.01 -10.14
N ALA A 37 12.22 39.76 -10.46
CA ALA A 37 11.36 38.94 -9.64
C ALA A 37 12.00 37.55 -9.53
N GLN A 38 12.60 37.26 -8.37
CA GLN A 38 13.08 35.92 -8.08
C GLN A 38 11.87 35.01 -7.90
N ALA A 39 11.84 33.91 -8.64
CA ALA A 39 10.85 32.87 -8.50
C ALA A 39 10.79 32.40 -7.04
N ALA A 40 9.59 32.33 -6.46
CA ALA A 40 9.45 31.80 -5.11
C ALA A 40 9.63 30.27 -5.17
N THR A 41 10.67 29.75 -4.53
CA THR A 41 10.83 28.31 -4.33
C THR A 41 9.71 27.84 -3.39
N LEU A 42 8.79 27.04 -3.93
CA LEU A 42 7.68 26.43 -3.20
C LEU A 42 8.14 25.22 -2.39
N PHE A 43 9.11 24.48 -2.92
CA PHE A 43 9.75 23.31 -2.32
C PHE A 43 11.07 23.02 -3.03
N SER A 44 12.03 22.47 -2.30
CA SER A 44 13.27 21.95 -2.86
C SER A 44 13.81 20.83 -1.99
N ASP A 45 14.45 19.85 -2.61
CA ASP A 45 15.16 18.77 -1.93
C ASP A 45 16.35 18.31 -2.78
N ASP A 46 17.54 18.30 -2.18
CA ASP A 46 18.80 17.84 -2.77
C ASP A 46 19.33 16.57 -2.07
N PHE A 47 18.57 16.02 -1.11
CA PHE A 47 18.88 14.83 -0.32
C PHE A 47 20.24 14.82 0.40
N ASN A 48 20.97 15.94 0.41
CA ASN A 48 22.33 16.04 0.96
C ASN A 48 22.37 15.92 2.49
N ASP A 49 21.22 16.06 3.15
CA ASP A 49 21.03 15.78 4.58
C ASP A 49 20.89 14.28 4.91
N GLY A 50 20.96 13.42 3.89
CA GLY A 50 20.95 11.96 4.01
C GLY A 50 19.58 11.33 4.26
N ASN A 51 18.48 12.10 4.16
CA ASN A 51 17.13 11.57 4.37
C ASN A 51 16.13 12.08 3.31
N ALA A 52 14.89 11.60 3.40
CA ALA A 52 13.78 11.99 2.52
C ALA A 52 12.55 12.38 3.36
N ASN A 53 12.76 13.16 4.42
CA ASN A 53 11.68 13.65 5.27
C ASN A 53 10.72 14.54 4.47
N GLY A 54 9.41 14.42 4.73
CA GLY A 54 8.38 15.12 3.97
C GLY A 54 7.95 14.46 2.66
N TRP A 55 8.57 13.33 2.28
CA TRP A 55 8.12 12.49 1.17
C TRP A 55 7.21 11.34 1.64
N SER A 56 5.98 11.32 1.15
CA SER A 56 5.09 10.15 1.22
C SER A 56 5.44 9.20 0.06
N LYS A 57 5.45 7.89 0.31
CA LYS A 57 5.79 6.86 -0.68
C LYS A 57 4.61 5.93 -0.91
N SER A 58 4.52 5.36 -2.10
CA SER A 58 3.60 4.26 -2.39
C SER A 58 4.21 3.33 -3.44
N GLY A 59 4.44 2.08 -3.06
CA GLY A 59 5.12 1.05 -3.86
C GLY A 59 6.64 1.25 -4.02
N GLY A 60 7.35 0.16 -4.33
CA GLY A 60 8.79 0.13 -4.60
C GLY A 60 9.68 0.17 -3.35
N SER A 61 10.99 0.21 -3.60
CA SER A 61 12.03 0.24 -2.55
C SER A 61 12.77 1.57 -2.64
N TRP A 62 12.53 2.47 -1.69
CA TRP A 62 12.99 3.86 -1.71
C TRP A 62 13.90 4.19 -0.53
N SER A 63 15.12 4.64 -0.83
CA SER A 63 16.14 5.02 0.16
C SER A 63 17.04 6.12 -0.38
N VAL A 64 17.54 7.00 0.49
CA VAL A 64 18.68 7.86 0.13
C VAL A 64 19.95 7.01 0.16
N VAL A 65 20.74 7.10 -0.91
CA VAL A 65 21.97 6.32 -1.11
C VAL A 65 23.07 7.22 -1.67
N THR A 66 24.33 6.81 -1.59
CA THR A 66 25.46 7.56 -2.16
C THR A 66 25.76 7.14 -3.59
N ASP A 67 25.71 8.11 -4.51
CA ASP A 67 26.05 8.02 -5.93
C ASP A 67 26.96 9.19 -6.32
N GLY A 68 28.14 9.27 -5.68
CA GLY A 68 28.97 10.48 -5.67
C GLY A 68 28.49 11.48 -4.61
N SER A 69 27.24 11.94 -4.71
CA SER A 69 26.48 12.63 -3.65
C SER A 69 25.38 11.72 -3.08
N PRO A 70 24.78 12.04 -1.91
CA PRO A 70 23.46 11.53 -1.55
C PRO A 70 22.45 11.78 -2.68
N VAL A 71 21.64 10.77 -3.00
CA VAL A 71 20.55 10.85 -3.99
C VAL A 71 19.39 9.99 -3.52
N TYR A 72 18.15 10.36 -3.84
CA TYR A 72 16.99 9.54 -3.51
C TYR A 72 16.78 8.47 -4.58
N GLN A 73 16.96 7.21 -4.22
CA GLN A 73 16.89 6.10 -5.15
C GLN A 73 15.64 5.25 -4.93
N GLN A 74 14.95 4.97 -6.04
CA GLN A 74 14.07 3.81 -6.16
C GLN A 74 14.90 2.67 -6.79
N SER A 75 15.01 1.53 -6.09
CA SER A 75 15.89 0.41 -6.50
C SER A 75 15.17 -0.81 -7.08
N SER A 76 13.83 -0.88 -7.02
CA SER A 76 13.04 -2.05 -7.41
C SER A 76 12.35 -1.91 -8.76
N THR A 77 12.72 -2.74 -9.73
CA THR A 77 12.04 -2.83 -11.03
C THR A 77 10.70 -3.58 -11.00
N GLY A 78 10.23 -4.02 -9.82
CA GLY A 78 9.11 -4.94 -9.66
C GLY A 78 7.72 -4.31 -9.46
N SER A 79 7.60 -2.98 -9.45
CA SER A 79 6.35 -2.29 -9.07
C SER A 79 6.10 -0.97 -9.79
N ASP A 80 4.84 -0.52 -9.77
CA ASP A 80 4.46 0.89 -9.93
C ASP A 80 4.76 1.63 -8.60
N ALA A 81 5.74 2.52 -8.64
CA ALA A 81 6.28 3.19 -7.46
C ALA A 81 6.33 4.71 -7.64
N LYS A 82 5.97 5.41 -6.57
CA LYS A 82 5.91 6.87 -6.51
C LYS A 82 6.32 7.37 -5.14
N ALA A 83 6.92 8.56 -5.13
CA ALA A 83 7.13 9.36 -3.93
C ALA A 83 6.59 10.77 -4.20
N GLN A 84 5.76 11.32 -3.32
CA GLN A 84 5.21 12.68 -3.45
C GLN A 84 5.53 13.51 -2.22
N ALA A 85 5.78 14.81 -2.42
CA ALA A 85 6.13 15.75 -1.37
C ALA A 85 5.42 17.10 -1.53
N GLY A 86 5.43 17.87 -0.44
CA GLY A 86 4.93 19.24 -0.44
C GLY A 86 3.40 19.38 -0.35
N SER A 87 2.92 20.53 -0.82
CA SER A 87 1.52 20.99 -0.69
C SER A 87 0.78 20.99 -2.02
N ALA A 88 -0.55 21.21 -1.99
CA ALA A 88 -1.36 21.31 -3.20
C ALA A 88 -1.21 22.68 -3.89
N TRP A 89 -0.18 22.84 -4.74
CA TRP A 89 0.06 24.08 -5.49
C TRP A 89 -0.66 24.10 -6.84
N GLY A 90 -1.08 25.29 -7.29
CA GLY A 90 -1.77 25.48 -8.58
C GLY A 90 -0.81 25.50 -9.78
N ASN A 91 -0.41 26.70 -10.17
CA ASN A 91 0.64 26.91 -11.15
C ASN A 91 1.99 26.44 -10.56
N GLN A 92 2.70 25.58 -11.28
CA GLN A 92 4.00 25.07 -10.82
C GLN A 92 4.93 24.68 -11.97
N SER A 93 6.22 24.95 -11.78
CA SER A 93 7.34 24.37 -12.54
C SER A 93 8.06 23.39 -11.62
N VAL A 94 8.05 22.10 -11.96
CA VAL A 94 8.72 21.02 -11.22
C VAL A 94 9.97 20.62 -11.99
N GLN A 95 11.13 20.66 -11.35
CA GLN A 95 12.40 20.26 -11.95
C GLN A 95 13.09 19.21 -11.09
N ALA A 96 13.74 18.23 -11.70
CA ALA A 96 14.65 17.30 -11.02
C ALA A 96 15.72 16.76 -11.99
N ARG A 97 16.87 16.35 -11.44
CA ARG A 97 17.77 15.39 -12.10
C ARG A 97 17.21 13.98 -11.92
N VAL A 98 17.24 13.19 -12.99
CA VAL A 98 16.76 11.80 -13.04
C VAL A 98 17.80 10.94 -13.74
N LYS A 99 18.23 9.85 -13.08
CA LYS A 99 19.13 8.84 -13.64
C LYS A 99 18.42 7.48 -13.67
N PRO A 100 17.89 7.06 -14.83
CA PRO A 100 17.38 5.71 -15.00
C PRO A 100 18.49 4.68 -14.72
N LEU A 101 18.21 3.67 -13.91
CA LEU A 101 19.15 2.60 -13.55
C LEU A 101 18.85 1.31 -14.32
N ALA A 102 17.58 0.89 -14.32
CA ALA A 102 17.11 -0.25 -15.10
C ALA A 102 15.63 -0.10 -15.47
N PHE A 103 15.23 -0.76 -16.57
CA PHE A 103 13.85 -0.99 -16.93
C PHE A 103 13.63 -2.51 -16.96
N SER A 104 12.55 -3.00 -16.33
CA SER A 104 12.21 -4.43 -16.41
C SER A 104 11.86 -4.85 -17.85
N SER A 105 11.89 -6.16 -18.10
CA SER A 105 11.33 -6.72 -19.33
C SER A 105 9.83 -6.39 -19.46
N GLY A 106 9.45 -5.74 -20.56
CA GLY A 106 8.07 -5.40 -20.89
C GLY A 106 7.93 -4.03 -21.55
N THR A 107 6.69 -3.65 -21.87
CA THR A 107 6.36 -2.40 -22.55
C THR A 107 5.98 -1.29 -21.56
N GLY A 108 6.03 -0.04 -22.01
CA GLY A 108 5.55 1.12 -21.24
C GLY A 108 6.34 1.42 -19.96
N ARG A 109 7.57 0.89 -19.81
CA ARG A 109 8.43 1.14 -18.66
C ARG A 109 8.98 2.56 -18.71
N PHE A 110 8.92 3.28 -17.59
CA PHE A 110 9.36 4.67 -17.53
C PHE A 110 9.86 5.09 -16.14
N THR A 111 10.56 6.22 -16.07
CA THR A 111 10.88 6.94 -14.83
C THR A 111 10.83 8.45 -15.05
N GLY A 112 10.48 9.24 -14.03
CA GLY A 112 10.49 10.70 -14.14
C GLY A 112 9.80 11.41 -12.98
N ILE A 113 9.19 12.55 -13.28
CA ILE A 113 8.63 13.49 -12.30
C ILE A 113 7.11 13.60 -12.39
N ILE A 114 6.50 13.89 -11.24
CA ILE A 114 5.08 14.16 -11.04
C ILE A 114 4.88 15.65 -10.76
N GLY A 115 3.83 16.25 -11.34
CA GLY A 115 3.29 17.52 -10.87
C GLY A 115 1.77 17.48 -10.81
N ARG A 116 1.19 18.35 -9.97
CA ARG A 116 -0.25 18.36 -9.65
C ARG A 116 -0.77 16.99 -9.19
N GLY A 117 -0.02 16.35 -8.30
CA GLY A 117 -0.46 15.15 -7.59
C GLY A 117 -1.64 15.45 -6.67
N GLN A 118 -2.82 14.97 -7.05
CA GLN A 118 -4.00 14.93 -6.18
C GLN A 118 -3.91 13.71 -5.24
N SER A 119 -3.37 12.60 -5.74
CA SER A 119 -3.16 11.37 -4.98
C SER A 119 -2.02 10.53 -5.58
N MET A 120 -1.78 9.33 -5.05
CA MET A 120 -0.76 8.40 -5.54
C MET A 120 -1.12 7.74 -6.89
N THR A 121 -2.36 7.89 -7.38
CA THR A 121 -2.78 7.49 -8.74
C THR A 121 -3.31 8.62 -9.63
N ASN A 122 -3.59 9.81 -9.09
CA ASN A 122 -4.17 10.93 -9.85
C ASN A 122 -3.17 12.10 -9.95
N TYR A 123 -2.49 12.22 -11.09
CA TYR A 123 -1.44 13.22 -11.31
C TYR A 123 -1.08 13.45 -12.79
N TYR A 124 -0.42 14.57 -13.11
CA TYR A 124 0.33 14.70 -14.37
C TYR A 124 1.76 14.21 -14.20
N TYR A 125 2.34 13.70 -15.28
CA TYR A 125 3.70 13.17 -15.30
C TYR A 125 4.49 13.66 -16.52
N LEU A 126 5.80 13.78 -16.32
CA LEU A 126 6.81 13.87 -17.39
C LEU A 126 7.85 12.78 -17.15
N VAL A 127 7.94 11.83 -18.07
CA VAL A 127 8.74 10.60 -17.86
C VAL A 127 9.55 10.20 -19.09
N LEU A 128 10.67 9.53 -18.81
CA LEU A 128 11.58 8.92 -19.76
C LEU A 128 11.27 7.43 -19.90
N THR A 129 11.05 6.96 -21.12
CA THR A 129 11.17 5.54 -21.49
C THR A 129 12.59 5.29 -22.03
N ASN A 130 12.87 4.10 -22.58
CA ASN A 130 14.11 3.84 -23.31
C ASN A 130 14.25 4.61 -24.64
N SER A 131 13.17 5.16 -25.18
CA SER A 131 13.08 5.67 -26.56
C SER A 131 12.25 6.95 -26.73
N GLN A 132 11.59 7.42 -25.68
CA GLN A 132 10.69 8.57 -25.72
C GLN A 132 10.72 9.37 -24.42
N VAL A 133 10.37 10.67 -24.53
CA VAL A 133 9.79 11.44 -23.43
C VAL A 133 8.28 11.39 -23.58
N LEU A 134 7.57 11.08 -22.50
CA LEU A 134 6.11 11.08 -22.43
C LEU A 134 5.65 12.17 -21.45
N LEU A 135 4.76 13.05 -21.93
CA LEU A 135 3.97 13.97 -21.12
C LEU A 135 2.55 13.40 -21.05
N GLY A 136 1.99 13.23 -19.85
CA GLY A 136 0.66 12.65 -19.72
C GLY A 136 0.01 12.84 -18.36
N ARG A 137 -1.11 12.13 -18.18
CA ARG A 137 -1.87 12.07 -16.94
C ARG A 137 -2.06 10.62 -16.50
N ARG A 138 -1.99 10.38 -15.20
CA ARG A 138 -2.47 9.16 -14.56
C ARG A 138 -3.76 9.50 -13.85
N ASN A 139 -4.76 8.64 -14.00
CA ASN A 139 -5.96 8.61 -13.19
C ASN A 139 -6.02 7.23 -12.49
N SER A 140 -6.92 7.02 -11.52
CA SER A 140 -7.13 5.69 -10.91
C SER A 140 -7.41 4.56 -11.92
N GLY A 141 -7.90 4.88 -13.13
CA GLY A 141 -8.09 3.96 -14.25
C GLY A 141 -6.87 3.70 -15.16
N GLY A 142 -5.70 4.29 -14.87
CA GLY A 142 -4.45 4.05 -15.61
C GLY A 142 -3.81 5.29 -16.24
N TYR A 143 -2.83 5.06 -17.12
CA TYR A 143 -2.00 6.09 -17.75
C TYR A 143 -2.54 6.52 -19.13
N THR A 144 -2.65 7.83 -19.36
CA THR A 144 -2.95 8.44 -20.66
C THR A 144 -1.77 9.30 -21.09
N THR A 145 -1.17 9.04 -22.25
CA THR A 145 -0.18 9.94 -22.87
C THR A 145 -0.91 11.09 -23.57
N LEU A 146 -0.51 12.33 -23.29
CA LEU A 146 -1.08 13.54 -23.88
C LEU A 146 -0.18 14.11 -24.99
N ALA A 147 1.14 13.98 -24.84
CA ALA A 147 2.12 14.28 -25.87
C ALA A 147 3.37 13.39 -25.71
N SER A 148 4.11 13.16 -26.79
CA SER A 148 5.37 12.42 -26.75
C SER A 148 6.38 12.97 -27.75
N ALA A 149 7.65 12.71 -27.49
CA ALA A 149 8.75 12.97 -28.41
C ALA A 149 9.77 11.83 -28.34
N ALA A 150 10.48 11.59 -29.45
CA ALA A 150 11.57 10.62 -29.47
C ALA A 150 12.77 11.12 -28.65
N ALA A 151 13.35 10.24 -27.82
CA ALA A 151 14.54 10.53 -27.03
C ALA A 151 15.31 9.24 -26.72
N SER A 152 16.60 9.19 -27.03
CA SER A 152 17.45 8.06 -26.69
C SER A 152 17.92 8.16 -25.24
N VAL A 153 17.45 7.25 -24.39
CA VAL A 153 17.73 7.26 -22.95
C VAL A 153 18.65 6.09 -22.61
N SER A 154 19.82 6.40 -22.05
CA SER A 154 20.80 5.44 -21.57
C SER A 154 20.70 5.30 -20.06
N THR A 155 20.72 4.07 -19.55
CA THR A 155 20.81 3.83 -18.11
C THR A 155 22.17 4.29 -17.57
N GLY A 156 22.19 4.68 -16.29
CA GLY A 156 23.38 5.25 -15.64
C GLY A 156 23.70 6.70 -16.05
N THR A 157 22.91 7.33 -16.93
CA THR A 157 23.09 8.73 -17.36
C THR A 157 22.10 9.65 -16.66
N TRP A 158 22.58 10.79 -16.16
CA TRP A 158 21.73 11.85 -15.60
C TRP A 158 21.06 12.68 -16.69
N TYR A 159 19.75 12.91 -16.54
CA TYR A 159 18.94 13.80 -17.37
C TYR A 159 18.25 14.84 -16.48
N THR A 160 18.09 16.07 -16.95
CA THR A 160 17.27 17.08 -16.26
C THR A 160 15.88 17.08 -16.87
N LEU A 161 14.87 16.75 -16.07
CA LEU A 161 13.46 16.90 -16.45
C LEU A 161 12.92 18.20 -15.84
N ARG A 162 12.12 18.93 -16.62
CA ARG A 162 11.27 20.01 -16.09
C ARG A 162 9.85 19.90 -16.62
N PHE A 163 8.87 19.93 -15.73
CA PHE A 163 7.45 19.88 -16.03
C PHE A 163 6.77 21.17 -15.55
N GLU A 164 6.21 21.93 -16.48
CA GLU A 164 5.46 23.16 -16.21
C GLU A 164 3.96 22.90 -16.37
N ALA A 165 3.18 23.20 -15.34
CA ALA A 165 1.72 23.13 -15.36
C ALA A 165 1.13 24.50 -14.96
N PHE A 166 0.71 25.29 -15.96
CA PHE A 166 0.23 26.67 -15.80
C PHE A 166 -1.15 26.84 -16.42
N GLY A 167 -2.17 27.12 -15.60
CA GLY A 167 -3.57 26.98 -16.02
C GLY A 167 -3.82 25.55 -16.51
N SER A 168 -4.33 25.38 -17.72
CA SER A 168 -4.45 24.08 -18.42
C SER A 168 -3.26 23.75 -19.34
N ALA A 169 -2.29 24.65 -19.50
CA ALA A 169 -1.13 24.44 -20.36
C ALA A 169 -0.07 23.58 -19.64
N LEU A 170 0.30 22.48 -20.27
CA LEU A 170 1.30 21.52 -19.80
C LEU A 170 2.50 21.53 -20.73
N ARG A 171 3.72 21.63 -20.20
CA ARG A 171 4.97 21.59 -20.98
C ARG A 171 6.01 20.71 -20.32
N GLY A 172 6.66 19.86 -21.12
CA GLY A 172 7.71 18.96 -20.71
C GLY A 172 9.03 19.28 -21.40
N TYR A 173 10.08 19.45 -20.59
CA TYR A 173 11.43 19.77 -21.05
C TYR A 173 12.40 18.65 -20.69
N LEU A 174 13.30 18.33 -21.61
CA LEU A 174 14.44 17.43 -21.41
C LEU A 174 15.72 18.22 -21.61
N ASN A 175 16.60 18.22 -20.62
CA ASN A 175 17.89 18.95 -20.63
C ASN A 175 17.71 20.42 -21.05
N GLY A 176 16.66 21.07 -20.52
CA GLY A 176 16.29 22.46 -20.80
C GLY A 176 15.55 22.72 -22.12
N THR A 177 15.53 21.76 -23.04
CA THR A 177 14.82 21.89 -24.34
C THR A 177 13.36 21.46 -24.20
N LEU A 178 12.43 22.26 -24.72
CA LEU A 178 11.01 21.90 -24.78
C LEU A 178 10.82 20.73 -25.75
N VAL A 179 10.35 19.59 -25.26
CA VAL A 179 10.16 18.37 -26.07
C VAL A 179 8.71 17.92 -26.16
N ALA A 180 7.85 18.29 -25.21
CA ALA A 180 6.44 17.94 -25.23
C ALA A 180 5.57 19.10 -24.74
N SER A 181 4.37 19.27 -25.31
CA SER A 181 3.38 20.22 -24.81
C SER A 181 1.97 19.70 -25.06
N ALA A 182 1.06 19.92 -24.11
CA ALA A 182 -0.34 19.54 -24.19
C ALA A 182 -1.23 20.58 -23.47
N THR A 183 -2.54 20.45 -23.65
CA THR A 183 -3.55 21.18 -22.87
C THR A 183 -4.47 20.17 -22.19
N ASP A 184 -4.52 20.17 -20.86
CA ASP A 184 -5.42 19.33 -20.07
C ASP A 184 -5.79 20.06 -18.76
N SER A 185 -7.02 19.86 -18.28
CA SER A 185 -7.58 20.53 -17.11
C SER A 185 -8.13 19.57 -16.05
N ALA A 186 -7.77 18.28 -16.10
CA ALA A 186 -8.16 17.28 -15.10
C ALA A 186 -7.68 17.64 -13.68
N PHE A 187 -6.45 18.15 -13.56
CA PHE A 187 -5.87 18.54 -12.27
C PHE A 187 -5.49 20.03 -12.27
N ALA A 188 -6.14 20.82 -11.43
CA ALA A 188 -5.91 22.27 -11.31
C ALA A 188 -4.83 22.64 -10.28
N THR A 189 -4.65 21.81 -9.26
CA THR A 189 -3.65 21.94 -8.19
C THR A 189 -2.96 20.59 -7.92
N GLY A 190 -2.04 20.52 -6.97
CA GLY A 190 -1.56 19.26 -6.37
C GLY A 190 -0.08 19.28 -6.00
N LYS A 191 0.36 18.21 -5.32
CA LYS A 191 1.73 17.96 -4.89
C LYS A 191 2.70 17.76 -6.07
N VAL A 192 3.98 17.70 -5.76
CA VAL A 192 5.02 17.20 -6.70
C VAL A 192 5.44 15.79 -6.33
N GLY A 193 6.18 15.14 -7.22
CA GLY A 193 6.77 13.86 -6.89
C GLY A 193 7.73 13.29 -7.91
N LEU A 194 8.13 12.05 -7.66
CA LEU A 194 9.02 11.20 -8.43
C LEU A 194 8.27 9.89 -8.74
N THR A 195 8.51 9.30 -9.91
CA THR A 195 7.79 8.08 -10.33
C THR A 195 8.68 7.12 -11.13
N THR A 196 8.43 5.83 -10.95
CA THR A 196 9.01 4.71 -11.67
C THR A 196 7.92 3.67 -11.92
N TYR A 197 7.77 3.23 -13.17
CA TYR A 197 6.84 2.15 -13.52
C TYR A 197 7.61 0.92 -14.00
N PHE A 198 7.73 -0.07 -13.11
CA PHE A 198 8.50 -1.30 -13.30
C PHE A 198 9.93 -1.01 -13.81
N SER A 199 10.56 -0.03 -13.19
CA SER A 199 11.89 0.52 -13.46
C SER A 199 12.54 0.96 -12.15
N SER A 200 13.85 1.21 -12.15
CA SER A 200 14.58 1.78 -11.03
C SER A 200 15.34 3.03 -11.49
N ALA A 201 15.51 3.99 -10.59
CA ALA A 201 16.12 5.29 -10.87
C ALA A 201 16.67 5.97 -9.62
N SER A 202 17.69 6.80 -9.79
CA SER A 202 18.11 7.81 -8.81
C SER A 202 17.57 9.18 -9.19
N PHE A 203 17.20 9.97 -8.18
CA PHE A 203 16.64 11.30 -8.31
C PHE A 203 17.42 12.29 -7.42
N ASP A 204 17.58 13.51 -7.90
CA ASP A 204 18.37 14.55 -7.23
C ASP A 204 17.92 15.95 -7.69
N ASP A 205 18.33 17.00 -6.99
CA ASP A 205 18.04 18.42 -7.28
C ASP A 205 16.55 18.70 -7.59
N VAL A 206 15.64 18.28 -6.71
CA VAL A 206 14.22 18.59 -6.84
C VAL A 206 14.00 20.06 -6.52
N VAL A 207 13.38 20.81 -7.44
CA VAL A 207 13.02 22.22 -7.24
C VAL A 207 11.63 22.49 -7.79
N VAL A 208 10.83 23.25 -7.04
CA VAL A 208 9.46 23.64 -7.41
C VAL A 208 9.32 25.15 -7.31
N THR A 209 8.84 25.80 -8.36
CA THR A 209 8.53 27.25 -8.38
C THR A 209 7.11 27.53 -8.85
N ASP A 210 6.55 28.66 -8.47
CA ASP A 210 5.23 29.16 -8.89
C ASP A 210 5.22 29.86 -10.25
N THR A 211 6.39 29.95 -10.90
CA THR A 211 6.67 30.73 -12.11
C THR A 211 7.35 29.86 -13.19
N PRO A 212 7.07 30.09 -14.49
CA PRO A 212 7.62 29.25 -15.56
C PRO A 212 9.14 29.43 -15.72
N GLY A 213 9.80 28.42 -16.30
CA GLY A 213 11.26 28.39 -16.46
C GLY A 213 11.95 27.49 -15.43
N PRO A 214 13.29 27.38 -15.51
CA PRO A 214 14.08 26.61 -14.57
C PRO A 214 14.02 27.25 -13.17
N GLY A 215 13.96 26.42 -12.14
CA GLY A 215 14.20 26.88 -10.77
C GLY A 215 15.62 27.40 -10.57
N PRO A 216 15.91 28.09 -9.45
CA PRO A 216 17.27 28.46 -9.09
C PRO A 216 18.19 27.23 -9.14
N SER A 217 19.41 27.39 -9.67
CA SER A 217 20.38 26.31 -9.72
C SER A 217 20.85 25.96 -8.31
N ILE A 218 20.66 24.71 -7.93
CA ILE A 218 21.22 24.08 -6.74
C ILE A 218 22.36 23.15 -7.19
N SER A 219 23.62 23.54 -6.97
CA SER A 219 24.82 22.74 -7.30
C SER A 219 26.12 23.42 -6.81
N PRO A 220 27.22 22.67 -6.60
CA PRO A 220 27.85 22.62 -5.27
C PRO A 220 29.25 23.25 -5.17
N PRO A 221 29.84 23.27 -3.95
CA PRO A 221 31.11 22.54 -3.80
C PRO A 221 31.36 21.92 -2.41
N VAL A 222 31.73 20.63 -2.35
CA VAL A 222 32.95 20.21 -1.65
C VAL A 222 33.59 19.02 -2.36
N THR A 223 34.79 19.18 -2.91
CA THR A 223 35.69 18.05 -3.11
C THR A 223 36.29 17.69 -1.75
N GLN A 224 35.65 16.78 -1.00
CA GLN A 224 36.26 16.28 0.23
C GLN A 224 37.40 15.31 -0.13
N THR A 225 38.61 15.73 0.22
CA THR A 225 39.80 14.89 0.29
C THR A 225 39.47 13.56 0.99
N PRO A 226 39.99 12.40 0.55
CA PRO A 226 39.74 11.14 1.23
C PRO A 226 40.12 11.22 2.71
N PRO A 227 39.25 10.82 3.65
CA PRO A 227 39.65 10.66 5.04
C PRO A 227 40.80 9.64 5.11
N GLN A 228 41.85 9.97 5.84
CA GLN A 228 42.94 9.03 6.07
C GLN A 228 42.42 7.80 6.82
N SER A 229 43.01 6.64 6.53
CA SER A 229 42.76 5.39 7.24
C SER A 229 42.92 5.60 8.76
N PRO A 230 41.92 5.26 9.58
CA PRO A 230 42.14 5.13 11.02
C PRO A 230 43.01 3.90 11.29
N SER A 231 44.16 4.15 11.94
CA SER A 231 45.00 3.13 12.57
C SER A 231 44.18 2.33 13.62
N PRO A 232 44.52 1.06 13.92
CA PRO A 232 43.58 0.15 14.56
C PRO A 232 43.33 0.43 16.04
N THR A 233 42.06 0.49 16.42
CA THR A 233 41.62 0.47 17.83
C THR A 233 41.71 -0.96 18.39
N PRO A 234 42.05 -1.17 19.69
CA PRO A 234 42.43 -2.50 20.19
C PRO A 234 41.33 -3.56 20.15
N SER A 235 41.77 -4.82 20.02
CA SER A 235 40.95 -6.03 20.15
C SER A 235 40.22 -6.06 21.49
N VAL A 236 38.89 -6.15 21.46
CA VAL A 236 38.07 -6.48 22.62
C VAL A 236 37.90 -8.01 22.67
N SER A 237 38.20 -8.60 23.83
CA SER A 237 38.10 -10.05 24.07
C SER A 237 36.68 -10.58 23.81
N PRO A 238 36.52 -11.81 23.30
CA PRO A 238 35.20 -12.41 23.13
C PRO A 238 34.49 -12.58 24.48
N SER A 239 33.24 -12.11 24.56
CA SER A 239 32.31 -12.42 25.65
C SER A 239 31.83 -13.89 25.50
N PRO A 240 31.65 -14.65 26.60
CA PRO A 240 31.34 -16.07 26.51
C PRO A 240 29.98 -16.35 25.88
N SER A 241 29.93 -17.43 25.09
CA SER A 241 28.70 -17.99 24.52
C SER A 241 27.68 -18.32 25.64
N PRO A 242 26.39 -17.99 25.48
CA PRO A 242 25.37 -18.45 26.42
C PRO A 242 25.22 -19.98 26.32
N THR A 243 25.14 -20.61 27.49
CA THR A 243 24.83 -22.04 27.66
C THR A 243 23.40 -22.34 27.18
N PRO A 244 23.15 -23.47 26.48
CA PRO A 244 21.80 -23.84 26.06
C PRO A 244 20.89 -24.03 27.27
N THR A 245 19.90 -23.17 27.41
CA THR A 245 18.91 -23.19 28.49
C THR A 245 17.59 -23.71 27.94
N GLY A 246 17.08 -24.79 28.54
CA GLY A 246 15.72 -25.36 28.41
C GLY A 246 14.95 -25.22 27.09
N THR A 247 14.57 -26.34 26.47
CA THR A 247 13.60 -26.39 25.36
C THR A 247 12.37 -25.53 25.71
N PRO A 248 12.10 -24.43 24.98
CA PRO A 248 10.99 -23.55 25.31
C PRO A 248 9.67 -24.25 24.97
N THR A 249 8.85 -24.53 25.97
CA THR A 249 7.45 -24.92 25.79
C THR A 249 6.67 -23.69 25.32
N PRO A 250 6.12 -23.66 24.09
CA PRO A 250 5.26 -22.58 23.65
C PRO A 250 4.00 -22.54 24.52
N PRO A 251 3.40 -21.37 24.74
CA PRO A 251 2.10 -21.31 25.37
C PRO A 251 1.08 -22.13 24.57
N GLN A 252 0.30 -22.94 25.27
CA GLN A 252 -0.94 -23.49 24.73
C GLN A 252 -1.75 -22.32 24.14
N PRO A 253 -2.37 -22.47 22.96
CA PRO A 253 -3.27 -21.46 22.44
C PRO A 253 -4.35 -21.13 23.48
N GLY A 254 -4.70 -19.85 23.60
CA GLY A 254 -5.89 -19.45 24.35
C GLY A 254 -7.16 -20.03 23.70
N GLN A 255 -8.32 -19.73 24.28
CA GLN A 255 -9.58 -20.01 23.59
C GLN A 255 -9.62 -19.18 22.30
N ALA A 256 -9.85 -19.84 21.16
CA ALA A 256 -10.07 -19.14 19.90
C ALA A 256 -11.30 -18.23 20.00
N ASP A 257 -11.18 -17.01 19.50
CA ASP A 257 -12.24 -16.01 19.46
C ASP A 257 -12.86 -15.93 18.05
N GLY A 258 -13.72 -14.93 17.83
CA GLY A 258 -14.43 -14.75 16.57
C GLY A 258 -15.26 -15.97 16.18
N PHE A 259 -15.35 -16.22 14.88
CA PHE A 259 -16.11 -17.34 14.32
C PHE A 259 -15.51 -18.72 14.62
N ALA A 260 -14.18 -18.83 14.80
CA ALA A 260 -13.53 -20.08 15.24
C ALA A 260 -13.85 -20.47 16.70
N GLY A 261 -14.29 -19.51 17.53
CA GLY A 261 -14.72 -19.74 18.91
C GLY A 261 -16.17 -20.22 19.07
N VAL A 262 -16.97 -20.21 17.99
CA VAL A 262 -18.41 -20.53 18.03
C VAL A 262 -18.64 -22.04 18.17
N ASN A 263 -19.62 -22.44 18.98
CA ASN A 263 -20.07 -23.83 19.04
C ASN A 263 -21.06 -24.11 17.89
N ALA A 264 -20.63 -24.88 16.87
CA ALA A 264 -21.43 -25.16 15.68
C ALA A 264 -21.01 -26.47 14.99
N TRP A 265 -21.91 -27.05 14.18
CA TRP A 265 -21.66 -28.26 13.38
C TRP A 265 -21.04 -29.44 14.18
N GLY A 266 -21.44 -29.59 15.46
CA GLY A 266 -20.95 -30.64 16.35
C GLY A 266 -19.54 -30.41 16.92
N GLN A 267 -18.96 -29.24 16.70
CA GLN A 267 -17.65 -28.82 17.21
C GLN A 267 -17.81 -27.65 18.19
N ASN A 268 -17.12 -27.71 19.34
CA ASN A 268 -17.21 -26.73 20.41
C ASN A 268 -16.01 -25.78 20.39
N GLY A 269 -16.04 -24.78 19.50
CA GLY A 269 -14.92 -23.89 19.25
C GLY A 269 -13.68 -24.61 18.68
N THR A 270 -12.54 -23.91 18.67
CA THR A 270 -11.27 -24.42 18.12
C THR A 270 -10.24 -24.59 19.23
N SER A 271 -9.77 -25.82 19.42
CA SER A 271 -8.73 -26.24 20.38
C SER A 271 -7.51 -26.90 19.71
N GLY A 272 -7.57 -27.15 18.40
CA GLY A 272 -6.48 -27.72 17.61
C GLY A 272 -6.08 -29.12 18.07
N GLY A 273 -4.80 -29.30 18.37
CA GLY A 273 -4.20 -30.53 18.86
C GLY A 273 -4.29 -30.73 20.38
N ALA A 274 -5.04 -29.91 21.12
CA ALA A 274 -5.15 -30.02 22.58
C ALA A 274 -5.61 -31.42 23.04
N GLY A 275 -5.03 -31.92 24.13
CA GLY A 275 -5.20 -33.31 24.58
C GLY A 275 -4.40 -34.34 23.77
N GLY A 276 -3.75 -33.92 22.69
CA GLY A 276 -2.87 -34.73 21.84
C GLY A 276 -1.42 -34.78 22.30
N ALA A 277 -0.61 -35.54 21.56
CA ALA A 277 0.84 -35.56 21.74
C ALA A 277 1.47 -34.27 21.20
N THR A 278 2.56 -33.82 21.83
CA THR A 278 3.41 -32.74 21.30
C THR A 278 4.63 -33.34 20.60
N VAL A 279 4.90 -32.88 19.38
CA VAL A 279 6.07 -33.27 18.58
C VAL A 279 6.80 -32.03 18.09
N THR A 280 8.13 -32.06 18.06
CA THR A 280 8.95 -30.99 17.46
C THR A 280 9.49 -31.47 16.12
N VAL A 281 9.36 -30.62 15.09
CA VAL A 281 9.75 -30.95 13.70
C VAL A 281 10.61 -29.83 13.12
N ASN A 282 11.67 -30.22 12.41
CA ASN A 282 12.65 -29.33 11.76
C ASN A 282 13.07 -29.84 10.37
N THR A 283 12.38 -30.84 9.84
CA THR A 283 12.61 -31.40 8.50
C THR A 283 11.28 -31.60 7.78
N THR A 284 11.33 -31.53 6.45
CA THR A 284 10.19 -31.76 5.54
C THR A 284 9.47 -33.07 5.86
N ALA A 285 10.20 -34.18 5.95
CA ALA A 285 9.63 -35.50 6.20
C ALA A 285 8.91 -35.60 7.56
N ALA A 286 9.50 -35.03 8.62
CA ALA A 286 8.89 -35.03 9.94
C ALA A 286 7.63 -34.14 9.98
N PHE A 287 7.67 -32.97 9.35
CA PHE A 287 6.52 -32.06 9.26
C PHE A 287 5.35 -32.69 8.49
N LEU A 288 5.61 -33.19 7.27
CA LEU A 288 4.58 -33.83 6.42
C LEU A 288 3.99 -35.08 7.08
N SER A 289 4.82 -35.87 7.77
CA SER A 289 4.32 -37.02 8.55
C SER A 289 3.41 -36.59 9.71
N ALA A 290 3.72 -35.49 10.39
CA ALA A 290 2.97 -35.02 11.55
C ALA A 290 1.59 -34.44 11.17
N ILE A 291 1.51 -33.60 10.13
CA ILE A 291 0.23 -32.97 9.70
C ILE A 291 -0.78 -34.00 9.17
N ALA A 292 -0.30 -35.12 8.62
CA ALA A 292 -1.10 -36.21 8.09
C ALA A 292 -1.61 -37.21 9.15
N GLN A 293 -1.17 -37.15 10.41
CA GLN A 293 -1.58 -38.15 11.41
C GLN A 293 -3.07 -37.99 11.81
N PRO A 294 -3.84 -39.08 11.99
CA PRO A 294 -5.26 -38.97 12.33
C PRO A 294 -5.52 -38.51 13.78
N SER A 295 -4.56 -38.69 14.69
CA SER A 295 -4.67 -38.30 16.09
C SER A 295 -4.52 -36.78 16.31
N PRO A 296 -5.06 -36.23 17.42
CA PRO A 296 -4.75 -34.87 17.84
C PRO A 296 -3.25 -34.68 18.09
N LEU A 297 -2.64 -33.67 17.46
CA LEU A 297 -1.20 -33.39 17.56
C LEU A 297 -0.91 -31.88 17.70
N ILE A 298 0.00 -31.54 18.60
CA ILE A 298 0.67 -30.24 18.67
C ILE A 298 2.02 -30.37 17.97
N ILE A 299 2.17 -29.70 16.84
CA ILE A 299 3.31 -29.76 15.94
C ILE A 299 4.11 -28.48 16.10
N GLN A 300 5.20 -28.56 16.86
CA GLN A 300 6.14 -27.46 17.07
C GLN A 300 7.12 -27.40 15.90
N VAL A 301 6.97 -26.41 15.03
CA VAL A 301 7.90 -26.12 13.93
C VAL A 301 9.13 -25.42 14.52
N SER A 302 10.33 -25.95 14.26
CA SER A 302 11.59 -25.38 14.72
C SER A 302 12.47 -25.01 13.53
N GLY A 303 12.65 -23.70 13.33
CA GLY A 303 13.35 -23.15 12.18
C GLY A 303 12.51 -23.14 10.89
N MET A 304 13.14 -22.74 9.79
CA MET A 304 12.49 -22.66 8.48
C MET A 304 12.58 -24.00 7.75
N ILE A 305 11.44 -24.65 7.51
CA ILE A 305 11.36 -25.92 6.78
C ILE A 305 11.03 -25.65 5.31
N SER A 306 11.88 -26.12 4.39
CA SER A 306 11.55 -26.09 2.97
C SER A 306 10.61 -27.25 2.62
N LEU A 307 9.44 -26.93 2.05
CA LEU A 307 8.46 -27.88 1.55
C LEU A 307 8.54 -27.93 0.01
N PRO A 308 8.36 -29.11 -0.62
CA PRO A 308 8.10 -29.17 -2.05
C PRO A 308 6.74 -28.54 -2.36
N GLY A 309 6.57 -27.88 -3.50
CA GLY A 309 5.28 -27.30 -3.89
C GLY A 309 4.27 -28.34 -4.42
N PRO A 310 2.98 -27.96 -4.58
CA PRO A 310 2.43 -26.64 -4.26
C PRO A 310 1.90 -26.53 -2.82
N MET A 311 1.08 -27.48 -2.36
CA MET A 311 0.40 -27.46 -1.07
C MET A 311 0.34 -28.85 -0.42
N HIS A 312 0.19 -28.89 0.91
CA HIS A 312 0.15 -30.13 1.69
C HIS A 312 -1.08 -30.25 2.58
N ASP A 313 -1.74 -31.40 2.53
CA ASP A 313 -2.97 -31.65 3.28
C ASP A 313 -2.72 -31.73 4.81
N VAL A 314 -3.48 -30.94 5.56
CA VAL A 314 -3.52 -30.93 7.02
C VAL A 314 -4.79 -31.62 7.49
N THR A 315 -4.67 -32.66 8.31
CA THR A 315 -5.83 -33.37 8.88
C THR A 315 -6.40 -32.66 10.11
N SER A 316 -7.59 -33.09 10.57
CA SER A 316 -8.27 -32.52 11.74
C SER A 316 -7.46 -32.61 13.04
N ASN A 317 -7.81 -31.77 14.02
CA ASN A 317 -7.24 -31.75 15.38
C ASN A 317 -5.72 -31.49 15.38
N LYS A 318 -5.29 -30.37 14.81
CA LYS A 318 -3.87 -30.00 14.73
C LYS A 318 -3.63 -28.63 15.33
N THR A 319 -2.53 -28.47 16.04
CA THR A 319 -1.94 -27.16 16.35
C THR A 319 -0.56 -27.12 15.73
N ILE A 320 -0.41 -26.44 14.60
CA ILE A 320 0.89 -26.16 13.99
C ILE A 320 1.38 -24.84 14.59
N VAL A 321 2.48 -24.86 15.33
CA VAL A 321 2.98 -23.68 16.06
C VAL A 321 4.49 -23.51 15.91
N GLY A 322 4.96 -22.31 15.59
CA GLY A 322 6.39 -22.02 15.47
C GLY A 322 7.09 -21.81 16.82
N LEU A 323 8.31 -22.31 16.95
CA LEU A 323 9.20 -22.02 18.09
C LEU A 323 9.93 -20.69 17.83
N GLY A 324 9.34 -19.59 18.31
CA GLY A 324 9.88 -18.24 18.15
C GLY A 324 9.81 -17.69 16.71
N ALA A 325 10.29 -16.46 16.53
CA ALA A 325 10.10 -15.67 15.30
C ALA A 325 10.75 -16.24 14.02
N ASN A 326 11.68 -17.18 14.13
CA ASN A 326 12.45 -17.72 13.00
C ASN A 326 11.93 -19.10 12.51
N SER A 327 10.76 -19.51 12.99
CA SER A 327 10.15 -20.81 12.65
C SER A 327 9.09 -20.64 11.57
N GLY A 328 9.09 -21.52 10.57
CA GLY A 328 8.25 -21.32 9.39
C GLY A 328 8.38 -22.38 8.30
N LEU A 329 7.71 -22.11 7.18
CA LEU A 329 7.63 -22.95 5.99
C LEU A 329 8.01 -22.12 4.75
N THR A 330 8.69 -22.72 3.78
CA THR A 330 8.97 -22.04 2.50
C THR A 330 8.92 -23.01 1.31
N GLY A 331 8.45 -22.55 0.16
CA GLY A 331 8.39 -23.34 -1.09
C GLY A 331 7.12 -24.18 -1.28
N GLY A 332 6.23 -24.23 -0.29
CA GLY A 332 4.92 -24.89 -0.38
C GLY A 332 3.99 -24.45 0.75
N GLY A 333 2.68 -24.47 0.49
CA GLY A 333 1.62 -24.04 1.41
C GLY A 333 0.90 -25.18 2.14
N LEU A 334 -0.13 -24.82 2.91
CA LEU A 334 -0.95 -25.74 3.71
C LEU A 334 -2.40 -25.78 3.21
N ASN A 335 -2.89 -26.97 2.89
CA ASN A 335 -4.28 -27.21 2.50
C ASN A 335 -5.06 -27.82 3.67
N VAL A 336 -5.95 -27.04 4.28
CA VAL A 336 -6.89 -27.49 5.31
C VAL A 336 -8.20 -27.84 4.60
N GLY A 337 -8.27 -29.05 4.06
CA GLY A 337 -9.37 -29.44 3.19
C GLY A 337 -9.42 -30.92 2.84
N LEU A 338 -10.57 -31.32 2.31
CA LEU A 338 -10.72 -32.56 1.54
C LEU A 338 -10.44 -32.27 0.04
N PRO A 339 -10.20 -33.31 -0.78
CA PRO A 339 -10.20 -33.17 -2.24
C PRO A 339 -11.48 -32.50 -2.76
N ILE A 340 -11.37 -31.80 -3.90
CA ILE A 340 -12.51 -31.13 -4.53
C ILE A 340 -13.58 -32.15 -4.92
N ASP A 341 -14.81 -31.86 -4.52
CA ASP A 341 -16.01 -32.52 -4.99
C ASP A 341 -17.12 -31.44 -5.09
N ASP A 342 -17.57 -31.15 -6.31
CA ASP A 342 -18.58 -30.13 -6.57
C ASP A 342 -20.01 -30.63 -6.28
N ASP A 343 -20.23 -31.95 -6.18
CA ASP A 343 -21.53 -32.57 -5.89
C ASP A 343 -21.85 -32.56 -4.38
N ILE A 344 -20.84 -32.37 -3.52
CA ILE A 344 -21.05 -32.20 -2.07
C ILE A 344 -21.57 -30.78 -1.79
N LEU A 345 -22.83 -30.68 -1.34
CA LEU A 345 -23.51 -29.41 -1.04
C LEU A 345 -23.73 -29.15 0.46
N SER A 346 -23.20 -30.02 1.33
CA SER A 346 -23.27 -29.89 2.79
C SER A 346 -22.02 -30.48 3.47
N PRO A 347 -21.66 -30.04 4.70
CA PRO A 347 -20.47 -30.54 5.38
C PRO A 347 -20.50 -32.07 5.55
N PRO A 348 -19.54 -32.82 4.98
CA PRO A 348 -19.45 -34.26 5.18
C PRO A 348 -18.89 -34.56 6.59
N ALA A 349 -19.19 -35.74 7.14
CA ALA A 349 -18.79 -36.11 8.51
C ALA A 349 -17.25 -36.10 8.75
N ASN A 350 -16.48 -36.30 7.67
CA ASN A 350 -15.01 -36.26 7.64
C ASN A 350 -14.44 -34.90 7.22
N ALA A 351 -15.25 -33.82 7.13
CA ALA A 351 -14.73 -32.47 6.89
C ALA A 351 -13.59 -32.14 7.87
N VAL A 352 -12.51 -31.56 7.34
CA VAL A 352 -11.33 -31.21 8.13
C VAL A 352 -11.72 -30.10 9.12
N ARG A 353 -11.41 -30.31 10.40
CA ARG A 353 -11.87 -29.40 11.44
C ARG A 353 -10.93 -29.32 12.62
N ASN A 354 -11.13 -28.28 13.43
CA ASN A 354 -10.40 -28.07 14.68
C ASN A 354 -8.88 -27.98 14.41
N VAL A 355 -8.46 -26.96 13.64
CA VAL A 355 -7.05 -26.74 13.27
C VAL A 355 -6.62 -25.34 13.69
N ILE A 356 -5.44 -25.25 14.30
CA ILE A 356 -4.78 -24.01 14.67
C ILE A 356 -3.47 -23.93 13.88
N ILE A 357 -3.24 -22.83 13.16
CA ILE A 357 -1.97 -22.51 12.49
C ILE A 357 -1.46 -21.21 13.11
N ARG A 358 -0.32 -21.25 13.81
CA ARG A 358 0.07 -20.17 14.71
C ARG A 358 1.56 -19.85 14.70
N ASN A 359 1.92 -18.57 14.77
CA ASN A 359 3.30 -18.14 15.01
C ASN A 359 4.33 -18.75 14.03
N ILE A 360 3.95 -18.94 12.77
CA ILE A 360 4.87 -19.37 11.70
C ILE A 360 4.92 -18.35 10.57
N SER A 361 6.12 -18.18 10.00
CA SER A 361 6.25 -17.52 8.69
C SER A 361 5.95 -18.54 7.59
N ILE A 362 5.19 -18.17 6.56
CA ILE A 362 4.98 -18.99 5.36
C ILE A 362 5.28 -18.12 4.14
N THR A 363 6.28 -18.50 3.34
CA THR A 363 6.79 -17.62 2.27
C THR A 363 7.28 -18.36 1.02
N ASN A 364 7.35 -17.66 -0.11
CA ASN A 364 7.73 -18.21 -1.43
C ASN A 364 6.84 -19.40 -1.85
N CYS A 365 5.53 -19.29 -1.64
CA CYS A 365 4.56 -20.32 -2.02
C CYS A 365 4.33 -20.26 -3.55
N PRO A 366 4.52 -21.36 -4.30
CA PRO A 366 4.28 -21.38 -5.75
C PRO A 366 2.80 -21.43 -6.13
N ASP A 367 1.92 -21.43 -5.13
CA ASP A 367 0.45 -21.45 -5.17
C ASP A 367 -0.03 -20.63 -3.94
N ASP A 368 -1.18 -20.94 -3.35
CA ASP A 368 -1.62 -20.40 -2.07
C ASP A 368 -0.63 -20.76 -0.92
N CYS A 369 -0.46 -19.88 0.08
CA CYS A 369 0.30 -20.22 1.30
C CYS A 369 -0.55 -20.97 2.35
N ILE A 370 -1.81 -20.56 2.56
CA ILE A 370 -2.81 -21.31 3.34
C ILE A 370 -4.10 -21.33 2.54
N ASN A 371 -4.72 -22.50 2.42
CA ASN A 371 -6.04 -22.66 1.84
C ASN A 371 -6.94 -23.46 2.79
N VAL A 372 -8.17 -22.99 3.02
CA VAL A 372 -9.20 -23.68 3.80
C VAL A 372 -10.38 -23.99 2.88
N MET A 373 -10.68 -25.26 2.64
CA MET A 373 -11.64 -25.67 1.60
C MET A 373 -12.50 -26.89 1.96
N MET A 374 -13.53 -27.14 1.15
CA MET A 374 -14.37 -28.35 1.21
C MET A 374 -15.02 -28.54 2.58
N PHE A 375 -15.83 -27.54 2.96
CA PHE A 375 -16.58 -27.46 4.22
C PHE A 375 -15.74 -27.53 5.49
N SER A 376 -14.43 -27.30 5.41
CA SER A 376 -13.55 -27.31 6.57
C SER A 376 -13.92 -26.23 7.57
N HIS A 377 -13.86 -26.55 8.86
CA HIS A 377 -14.48 -25.71 9.87
C HIS A 377 -13.82 -25.69 11.25
N HIS A 378 -14.03 -24.61 11.99
CA HIS A 378 -13.39 -24.36 13.30
C HIS A 378 -11.87 -24.32 13.15
N ILE A 379 -11.41 -23.31 12.41
CA ILE A 379 -10.02 -23.11 12.03
C ILE A 379 -9.54 -21.75 12.55
N TRP A 380 -8.41 -21.71 13.25
CA TRP A 380 -7.83 -20.48 13.78
C TRP A 380 -6.43 -20.25 13.21
N ILE A 381 -6.26 -19.15 12.49
CA ILE A 381 -5.00 -18.77 11.82
C ILE A 381 -4.53 -17.49 12.50
N ASP A 382 -3.52 -17.59 13.36
CA ASP A 382 -3.17 -16.55 14.33
C ASP A 382 -1.67 -16.22 14.40
N HIS A 383 -1.30 -14.93 14.46
CA HIS A 383 0.10 -14.49 14.61
C HIS A 383 1.08 -15.05 13.55
N ASN A 384 0.63 -15.31 12.32
CA ASN A 384 1.50 -15.77 11.22
C ASN A 384 2.02 -14.59 10.39
N ASP A 385 3.11 -14.82 9.66
CA ASP A 385 3.69 -13.85 8.72
C ASP A 385 3.66 -14.48 7.31
N LEU A 386 2.91 -13.88 6.39
CA LEU A 386 2.56 -14.45 5.09
C LEU A 386 3.03 -13.52 3.97
N SER A 387 3.87 -14.03 3.06
CA SER A 387 4.51 -13.20 2.03
C SER A 387 5.02 -13.95 0.79
N ASN A 388 5.23 -13.22 -0.31
CA ASN A 388 5.88 -13.73 -1.54
C ASN A 388 5.22 -14.97 -2.17
N GLN A 389 3.91 -15.15 -1.99
CA GLN A 389 3.12 -16.18 -2.66
C GLN A 389 2.85 -15.85 -4.14
N PHE A 390 2.51 -16.87 -4.93
CA PHE A 390 2.14 -16.73 -6.34
C PHE A 390 0.63 -16.49 -6.55
N ASP A 391 -0.25 -17.14 -5.76
CA ASP A 391 -1.69 -16.83 -5.74
C ASP A 391 -2.15 -16.14 -4.45
N GLY A 392 -2.93 -16.78 -3.59
CA GLY A 392 -3.45 -16.20 -2.34
C GLY A 392 -2.55 -16.44 -1.13
N ALA A 393 -2.37 -15.42 -0.27
CA ALA A 393 -1.69 -15.64 1.01
C ALA A 393 -2.53 -16.55 1.92
N LEU A 394 -3.84 -16.32 1.98
CA LEU A 394 -4.79 -17.09 2.79
C LEU A 394 -6.17 -17.11 2.14
N ASP A 395 -6.53 -18.24 1.54
CA ASP A 395 -7.83 -18.44 0.91
C ASP A 395 -8.79 -19.27 1.78
N VAL A 396 -10.08 -18.94 1.75
CA VAL A 396 -11.15 -19.71 2.39
C VAL A 396 -12.30 -19.88 1.39
N LYS A 397 -12.57 -21.11 0.97
CA LYS A 397 -13.47 -21.40 -0.17
C LYS A 397 -14.32 -22.64 0.05
N ARG A 398 -15.28 -22.91 -0.84
CA ARG A 398 -16.01 -24.18 -0.98
C ARG A 398 -16.71 -24.62 0.31
N GLY A 399 -17.62 -23.79 0.81
CA GLY A 399 -18.49 -24.07 1.95
C GLY A 399 -17.81 -24.08 3.33
N SER A 400 -16.51 -23.81 3.42
CA SER A 400 -15.77 -23.69 4.69
C SER A 400 -16.40 -22.64 5.61
N SER A 401 -16.30 -22.78 6.94
CA SER A 401 -16.97 -21.87 7.90
C SER A 401 -16.36 -21.93 9.29
N TYR A 402 -16.70 -20.97 10.16
CA TYR A 402 -16.18 -20.92 11.53
C TYR A 402 -14.66 -20.76 11.54
N VAL A 403 -14.19 -19.75 10.81
CA VAL A 403 -12.75 -19.45 10.68
C VAL A 403 -12.44 -18.09 11.31
N THR A 404 -11.36 -18.01 12.08
CA THR A 404 -10.82 -16.75 12.60
C THR A 404 -9.41 -16.57 12.08
N ILE A 405 -9.15 -15.40 11.52
CA ILE A 405 -7.88 -14.96 10.96
C ILE A 405 -7.48 -13.74 11.79
N SER A 406 -6.54 -13.90 12.71
CA SER A 406 -6.22 -12.89 13.72
C SER A 406 -4.73 -12.60 13.82
N TRP A 407 -4.36 -11.34 14.05
CA TRP A 407 -2.96 -10.95 14.31
C TRP A 407 -1.93 -11.39 13.26
N ASN A 408 -2.34 -11.74 12.03
CA ASN A 408 -1.41 -12.14 10.98
C ASN A 408 -0.87 -10.90 10.27
N ARG A 409 0.35 -10.97 9.76
CA ARG A 409 0.91 -9.97 8.85
C ARG A 409 0.90 -10.51 7.42
N PHE A 410 0.36 -9.73 6.50
CA PHE A 410 0.29 -10.00 5.07
C PHE A 410 1.10 -8.94 4.34
N HIS A 411 2.20 -9.30 3.68
CA HIS A 411 3.07 -8.32 3.01
C HIS A 411 3.77 -8.91 1.78
N ASN A 412 4.27 -8.04 0.89
CA ASN A 412 4.88 -8.45 -0.40
C ASN A 412 3.93 -9.31 -1.25
N SER A 413 2.69 -8.84 -1.41
CA SER A 413 1.58 -9.60 -2.02
C SER A 413 0.85 -8.81 -3.12
N ASP A 414 0.52 -9.44 -4.24
CA ASP A 414 -0.56 -8.94 -5.11
C ASP A 414 -1.93 -9.27 -4.48
N LYS A 415 -2.21 -10.56 -4.33
CA LYS A 415 -3.47 -11.13 -3.86
C LYS A 415 -3.31 -11.67 -2.45
N ASN A 416 -3.98 -11.07 -1.47
CA ASN A 416 -3.88 -11.53 -0.07
C ASN A 416 -4.87 -12.65 0.26
N SER A 417 -6.18 -12.38 0.31
CA SER A 417 -7.16 -13.35 0.82
C SER A 417 -8.46 -13.36 0.02
N LEU A 418 -8.76 -14.49 -0.62
CA LEU A 418 -10.02 -14.74 -1.31
C LEU A 418 -10.96 -15.55 -0.39
N LEU A 419 -12.13 -15.00 -0.13
CA LEU A 419 -13.21 -15.64 0.62
C LEU A 419 -14.37 -15.96 -0.34
N GLY A 420 -14.45 -17.21 -0.80
CA GLY A 420 -15.33 -17.67 -1.88
C GLY A 420 -14.70 -17.46 -3.27
N HIS A 421 -14.42 -18.55 -3.98
CA HIS A 421 -13.48 -18.53 -5.12
C HIS A 421 -14.12 -18.18 -6.47
N ASP A 422 -15.35 -18.64 -6.73
CA ASP A 422 -16.03 -18.56 -8.02
C ASP A 422 -17.42 -17.93 -7.88
N ASP A 423 -17.81 -17.04 -8.80
CA ASP A 423 -19.13 -16.37 -8.84
C ASP A 423 -20.30 -17.37 -9.04
N SER A 424 -20.01 -18.62 -9.42
CA SER A 424 -20.97 -19.69 -9.69
C SER A 424 -21.16 -20.65 -8.49
N ASN A 425 -20.29 -20.60 -7.48
CA ASN A 425 -20.24 -21.60 -6.39
C ASN A 425 -21.28 -21.38 -5.25
N GLY A 426 -22.36 -20.64 -5.53
CA GLY A 426 -23.36 -20.28 -4.53
C GLY A 426 -24.02 -21.49 -3.84
N ALA A 427 -24.09 -22.65 -4.51
CA ALA A 427 -24.64 -23.88 -3.94
C ALA A 427 -23.85 -24.42 -2.73
N GLN A 428 -22.51 -24.27 -2.74
CA GLN A 428 -21.67 -24.60 -1.59
C GLN A 428 -21.51 -23.41 -0.63
N ASP A 429 -21.42 -22.18 -1.13
CA ASP A 429 -20.96 -21.03 -0.34
C ASP A 429 -22.08 -20.23 0.36
N ILE A 430 -23.31 -20.22 -0.15
CA ILE A 430 -24.42 -19.45 0.45
C ILE A 430 -24.80 -20.01 1.84
N GLY A 431 -24.91 -19.12 2.82
CA GLY A 431 -25.18 -19.47 4.23
C GLY A 431 -23.96 -20.01 4.99
N ARG A 432 -22.80 -20.09 4.32
CA ARG A 432 -21.51 -20.56 4.87
C ARG A 432 -20.51 -19.40 4.85
N LEU A 433 -19.22 -19.69 4.75
CA LEU A 433 -18.13 -18.70 4.74
C LEU A 433 -18.20 -17.72 5.94
N LYS A 434 -18.60 -18.24 7.11
CA LYS A 434 -18.63 -17.51 8.40
C LYS A 434 -17.19 -17.28 8.87
N VAL A 435 -16.62 -16.11 8.58
CA VAL A 435 -15.20 -15.80 8.83
C VAL A 435 -15.04 -14.44 9.52
N SER A 436 -14.11 -14.37 10.47
CA SER A 436 -13.70 -13.14 11.15
C SER A 436 -12.23 -12.82 10.91
N TYR A 437 -11.95 -11.56 10.57
CA TYR A 437 -10.62 -11.00 10.37
C TYR A 437 -10.40 -9.90 11.42
N HIS A 438 -9.42 -10.03 12.32
CA HIS A 438 -9.10 -8.94 13.24
C HIS A 438 -7.65 -8.80 13.65
N HIS A 439 -7.25 -7.55 13.90
CA HIS A 439 -5.89 -7.18 14.30
C HIS A 439 -4.81 -7.67 13.32
N ASN A 440 -5.19 -8.03 12.09
CA ASN A 440 -4.25 -8.37 11.03
C ASN A 440 -3.64 -7.08 10.46
N PHE A 441 -2.40 -7.19 10.00
CA PHE A 441 -1.68 -6.14 9.32
C PHE A 441 -1.59 -6.47 7.83
N PHE A 442 -2.35 -5.75 7.01
CA PHE A 442 -2.24 -5.79 5.55
C PHE A 442 -1.28 -4.68 5.11
N ASP A 443 -0.03 -5.04 4.83
CA ASP A 443 1.13 -4.14 4.74
C ASP A 443 1.75 -4.21 3.34
N GLY A 444 1.42 -3.25 2.47
CA GLY A 444 1.99 -3.15 1.13
C GLY A 444 1.51 -4.26 0.18
N SER A 445 0.22 -4.25 -0.17
CA SER A 445 -0.37 -5.18 -1.14
C SER A 445 -1.21 -4.49 -2.21
N ILE A 446 -1.66 -5.22 -3.22
CA ILE A 446 -2.50 -4.66 -4.29
C ILE A 446 -3.99 -4.86 -3.97
N GLN A 447 -4.41 -6.09 -3.68
CA GLN A 447 -5.83 -6.46 -3.69
C GLN A 447 -6.18 -7.68 -2.82
N ARG A 448 -7.50 -7.90 -2.68
CA ARG A 448 -8.11 -8.99 -1.90
C ARG A 448 -7.74 -8.88 -0.42
N ASN A 449 -8.16 -7.81 0.26
CA ASN A 449 -7.85 -7.60 1.68
C ASN A 449 -9.11 -7.54 2.58
N PRO A 450 -9.90 -8.61 2.71
CA PRO A 450 -10.10 -9.76 1.82
C PRO A 450 -11.03 -9.41 0.65
N ARG A 451 -11.15 -10.30 -0.34
CA ARG A 451 -12.20 -10.25 -1.37
C ARG A 451 -13.27 -11.30 -1.05
N VAL A 452 -14.50 -10.88 -0.77
CA VAL A 452 -15.58 -11.72 -0.23
C VAL A 452 -16.70 -11.96 -1.23
N ARG A 453 -17.15 -13.21 -1.32
CA ARG A 453 -18.36 -13.67 -2.03
C ARG A 453 -19.23 -14.53 -1.13
N PHE A 454 -20.56 -14.41 -1.26
CA PHE A 454 -21.62 -15.18 -0.59
C PHE A 454 -21.67 -15.18 0.95
N GLY A 455 -20.52 -15.09 1.64
CA GLY A 455 -20.43 -15.11 3.10
C GLY A 455 -21.24 -14.00 3.73
N GLU A 456 -22.07 -14.37 4.71
CA GLU A 456 -22.96 -13.47 5.43
C GLU A 456 -23.21 -14.04 6.84
N PRO A 457 -22.85 -13.35 7.93
CA PRO A 457 -21.97 -12.19 7.96
C PRO A 457 -20.49 -12.59 7.97
N VAL A 458 -19.67 -11.76 7.33
CA VAL A 458 -18.21 -11.76 7.45
C VAL A 458 -17.82 -10.53 8.26
N HIS A 459 -17.04 -10.71 9.32
CA HIS A 459 -16.70 -9.64 10.26
C HIS A 459 -15.23 -9.25 10.14
N ILE A 460 -14.96 -8.00 9.80
CA ILE A 460 -13.62 -7.48 9.55
C ILE A 460 -13.43 -6.30 10.48
N TYR A 461 -12.71 -6.50 11.59
CA TYR A 461 -12.62 -5.50 12.63
C TYR A 461 -11.20 -5.25 13.16
N ASN A 462 -10.88 -4.02 13.53
CA ASN A 462 -9.60 -3.67 14.14
C ASN A 462 -8.34 -4.06 13.33
N ASN A 463 -8.45 -4.24 12.01
CA ASN A 463 -7.29 -4.52 11.15
C ASN A 463 -6.61 -3.21 10.73
N TYR A 464 -5.30 -3.27 10.49
CA TYR A 464 -4.55 -2.17 9.89
C TYR A 464 -4.30 -2.48 8.40
N PHE A 465 -4.79 -1.59 7.53
CA PHE A 465 -4.55 -1.62 6.10
C PHE A 465 -3.62 -0.46 5.73
N LEU A 466 -2.47 -0.78 5.14
CA LEU A 466 -1.39 0.17 4.88
C LEU A 466 -0.80 -0.03 3.46
N HIS A 467 -0.62 1.06 2.72
CA HIS A 467 -0.04 1.09 1.36
C HIS A 467 -0.73 0.10 0.38
N ILE A 468 -2.05 0.21 0.22
CA ILE A 468 -2.85 -0.73 -0.58
C ILE A 468 -3.21 -0.12 -1.94
N THR A 469 -2.54 -0.58 -3.01
CA THR A 469 -2.59 0.04 -4.36
C THR A 469 -3.65 -0.57 -5.28
N GLY A 470 -4.85 -0.82 -4.76
CA GLY A 470 -5.95 -1.40 -5.53
C GLY A 470 -7.26 -1.38 -4.77
N TYR A 471 -7.43 -2.26 -3.77
CA TYR A 471 -8.52 -2.16 -2.79
C TYR A 471 -8.23 -2.94 -1.50
N GLY A 472 -8.80 -2.43 -0.40
CA GLY A 472 -8.89 -3.08 0.90
C GLY A 472 -9.91 -4.22 0.86
N VAL A 473 -11.05 -4.01 1.52
CA VAL A 473 -12.14 -5.00 1.61
C VAL A 473 -12.98 -4.97 0.33
N ALA A 474 -13.31 -6.13 -0.24
CA ALA A 474 -14.34 -6.22 -1.29
C ALA A 474 -15.51 -7.13 -0.89
N SER A 475 -16.74 -6.72 -1.19
CA SER A 475 -17.98 -7.49 -0.94
C SER A 475 -18.77 -7.68 -2.24
N GLN A 476 -18.98 -8.93 -2.64
CA GLN A 476 -19.61 -9.30 -3.92
C GLN A 476 -20.59 -10.47 -3.73
N MET A 477 -21.33 -10.81 -4.79
CA MET A 477 -22.22 -11.98 -4.85
C MET A 477 -23.20 -12.05 -3.66
N ASN A 478 -23.78 -10.89 -3.29
CA ASN A 478 -24.65 -10.70 -2.13
C ASN A 478 -24.05 -11.11 -0.75
N ALA A 479 -22.72 -11.23 -0.65
CA ALA A 479 -22.03 -11.29 0.64
C ALA A 479 -22.47 -10.12 1.53
N GLY A 480 -22.48 -10.33 2.85
CA GLY A 480 -22.66 -9.27 3.83
C GLY A 480 -21.40 -9.13 4.67
N VAL A 481 -20.78 -7.97 4.58
CA VAL A 481 -19.49 -7.69 5.23
C VAL A 481 -19.61 -6.53 6.21
N LEU A 482 -19.25 -6.80 7.45
CA LEU A 482 -19.30 -5.87 8.56
C LEU A 482 -17.88 -5.37 8.84
N VAL A 483 -17.61 -4.10 8.54
CA VAL A 483 -16.28 -3.48 8.54
C VAL A 483 -16.19 -2.49 9.69
N GLU A 484 -15.53 -2.87 10.80
CA GLU A 484 -15.60 -2.12 12.07
C GLU A 484 -14.25 -1.69 12.65
N GLY A 485 -14.10 -0.45 13.07
CA GLY A 485 -12.94 -0.04 13.88
C GLY A 485 -11.57 -0.20 13.20
N ASN A 486 -11.52 -0.46 11.89
CA ASN A 486 -10.28 -0.67 11.14
C ASN A 486 -9.60 0.68 10.85
N TYR A 487 -8.30 0.64 10.57
CA TYR A 487 -7.54 1.79 10.12
C TYR A 487 -7.04 1.57 8.70
N PHE A 488 -7.33 2.51 7.79
CA PHE A 488 -6.89 2.52 6.41
C PHE A 488 -5.94 3.71 6.20
N ASP A 489 -4.68 3.45 5.84
CA ASP A 489 -3.65 4.47 5.56
C ASP A 489 -2.93 4.20 4.22
N ASP A 490 -2.79 5.20 3.35
CA ASP A 490 -2.36 5.05 1.94
C ASP A 490 -3.09 3.88 1.24
N VAL A 491 -4.41 3.81 1.42
CA VAL A 491 -5.27 2.79 0.79
C VAL A 491 -6.07 3.44 -0.33
N GLU A 492 -5.85 3.04 -1.58
CA GLU A 492 -6.58 3.60 -2.72
C GLU A 492 -8.09 3.49 -2.50
N LYS A 493 -8.57 2.29 -2.18
CA LYS A 493 -10.01 1.99 -2.11
C LYS A 493 -10.32 1.18 -0.85
N PRO A 494 -10.64 1.83 0.30
CA PRO A 494 -10.81 1.16 1.59
C PRO A 494 -11.81 0.00 1.55
N THR A 495 -12.95 0.22 0.91
CA THR A 495 -13.91 -0.84 0.59
C THR A 495 -14.45 -0.69 -0.84
N ARG A 496 -14.82 -1.80 -1.49
CA ARG A 496 -15.49 -1.84 -2.80
C ARG A 496 -16.57 -2.92 -2.86
N ASN A 497 -17.54 -2.77 -3.74
CA ASN A 497 -18.56 -3.79 -4.01
C ASN A 497 -18.77 -4.10 -5.50
N ASP A 498 -17.84 -3.66 -6.36
CA ASP A 498 -17.96 -3.67 -7.82
C ASP A 498 -16.72 -4.23 -8.54
N VAL A 499 -15.86 -4.97 -7.83
CA VAL A 499 -14.62 -5.57 -8.37
C VAL A 499 -14.85 -6.84 -9.23
N GLY A 500 -16.10 -7.11 -9.61
CA GLY A 500 -16.58 -8.27 -10.37
C GLY A 500 -17.91 -8.82 -9.85
N GLY A 501 -18.55 -9.74 -10.58
CA GLY A 501 -19.80 -10.36 -10.16
C GLY A 501 -20.96 -9.37 -9.93
N THR A 502 -21.96 -9.78 -9.15
CA THR A 502 -22.97 -8.86 -8.61
C THR A 502 -22.47 -8.20 -7.33
N ALA A 503 -23.01 -7.02 -6.99
CA ALA A 503 -22.58 -6.29 -5.81
C ALA A 503 -22.97 -7.00 -4.50
N GLY A 504 -22.10 -6.87 -3.50
CA GLY A 504 -22.37 -7.28 -2.13
C GLY A 504 -22.90 -6.15 -1.25
N ARG A 505 -23.11 -6.48 0.02
CA ARG A 505 -23.55 -5.59 1.10
C ARG A 505 -22.37 -5.30 2.02
N ILE A 506 -22.28 -4.04 2.45
CA ILE A 506 -21.24 -3.55 3.38
C ILE A 506 -21.89 -2.63 4.40
N VAL A 507 -21.78 -2.99 5.68
CA VAL A 507 -22.02 -2.08 6.80
C VAL A 507 -20.67 -1.70 7.38
N ALA A 508 -20.42 -0.40 7.54
CA ALA A 508 -19.16 0.11 8.04
C ALA A 508 -19.37 1.07 9.21
N ARG A 509 -18.62 0.89 10.31
CA ARG A 509 -18.71 1.74 11.51
C ARG A 509 -17.35 1.92 12.18
N ASN A 510 -17.13 3.09 12.78
CA ASN A 510 -15.92 3.43 13.56
C ASN A 510 -14.55 3.28 12.84
N ASN A 511 -14.51 3.10 11.52
CA ASN A 511 -13.23 3.02 10.80
C ASN A 511 -12.58 4.41 10.66
N ILE A 512 -11.26 4.45 10.59
CA ILE A 512 -10.48 5.65 10.29
C ILE A 512 -9.83 5.51 8.92
N ASN A 513 -9.99 6.55 8.09
CA ASN A 513 -9.37 6.67 6.77
C ASN A 513 -8.38 7.84 6.77
N VAL A 514 -7.13 7.55 6.40
CA VAL A 514 -6.05 8.53 6.25
C VAL A 514 -5.39 8.30 4.89
N ASN A 515 -5.09 9.37 4.15
CA ASN A 515 -4.48 9.28 2.81
C ASN A 515 -5.22 8.38 1.79
N THR A 516 -6.51 8.09 1.99
CA THR A 516 -7.29 7.20 1.11
C THR A 516 -7.80 7.94 -0.13
N GLU A 517 -7.84 7.30 -1.30
CA GLU A 517 -8.33 7.96 -2.54
C GLU A 517 -9.86 7.95 -2.62
N ASP A 518 -10.50 6.79 -2.45
CA ASP A 518 -11.95 6.63 -2.41
C ASP A 518 -12.49 6.64 -0.95
N PRO A 519 -13.75 7.07 -0.74
CA PRO A 519 -14.45 6.83 0.53
C PRO A 519 -14.77 5.34 0.73
N ILE A 520 -15.11 4.96 1.97
CA ILE A 520 -15.72 3.65 2.25
C ILE A 520 -17.07 3.57 1.54
N VAL A 521 -17.23 2.54 0.71
CA VAL A 521 -18.50 2.10 0.14
C VAL A 521 -19.31 1.33 1.19
N THR A 522 -20.56 1.71 1.37
CA THR A 522 -21.57 0.99 2.17
C THR A 522 -22.79 0.64 1.32
N SER A 523 -23.42 -0.51 1.58
CA SER A 523 -24.59 -0.97 0.82
C SER A 523 -25.43 -1.97 1.63
N GLY A 524 -26.76 -1.77 1.62
CA GLY A 524 -27.72 -2.68 2.25
C GLY A 524 -27.59 -2.79 3.78
N SER A 525 -28.00 -3.94 4.31
CA SER A 525 -27.78 -4.38 5.68
C SER A 525 -26.87 -5.61 5.72
N VAL A 526 -26.35 -5.95 6.89
CA VAL A 526 -25.50 -7.13 7.16
C VAL A 526 -25.95 -7.71 8.51
N GLU A 527 -25.86 -9.03 8.71
CA GLU A 527 -26.18 -9.63 10.01
C GLU A 527 -25.12 -9.25 11.07
N GLU A 528 -25.55 -8.91 12.28
CA GLU A 528 -24.65 -8.50 13.35
C GLU A 528 -23.79 -9.67 13.87
N ALA A 529 -22.46 -9.51 13.86
CA ALA A 529 -21.53 -10.53 14.35
C ALA A 529 -21.73 -10.90 15.83
N SER A 530 -22.26 -9.95 16.63
CA SER A 530 -22.61 -10.15 18.04
C SER A 530 -23.70 -11.21 18.28
N ASN A 531 -24.44 -11.61 17.25
CA ASN A 531 -25.39 -12.72 17.33
C ASN A 531 -24.70 -14.09 17.44
N TYR A 532 -23.42 -14.18 17.08
CA TYR A 532 -22.65 -15.43 17.02
C TYR A 532 -21.62 -15.53 18.15
N TYR A 533 -20.94 -14.44 18.50
CA TYR A 533 -19.93 -14.39 19.56
C TYR A 533 -19.82 -12.99 20.17
N SER A 534 -19.35 -12.92 21.41
CA SER A 534 -18.99 -11.65 22.05
C SER A 534 -17.64 -11.16 21.54
N TYR A 535 -17.51 -9.86 21.31
CA TYR A 535 -16.25 -9.19 20.96
C TYR A 535 -16.21 -7.79 21.60
N THR A 536 -15.06 -7.13 21.52
CA THR A 536 -14.88 -5.72 21.90
C THR A 536 -13.97 -5.07 20.88
N LEU A 537 -14.27 -3.83 20.51
CA LEU A 537 -13.43 -3.03 19.64
C LEU A 537 -12.48 -2.19 20.50
N ASP A 538 -11.17 -2.35 20.29
CA ASP A 538 -10.21 -1.28 20.61
C ASP A 538 -10.59 0.02 19.85
N ASN A 539 -10.06 1.14 20.32
CA ASN A 539 -10.16 2.39 19.59
C ASN A 539 -9.44 2.28 18.24
N ALA A 540 -10.15 2.57 17.14
CA ALA A 540 -9.59 2.60 15.79
C ALA A 540 -8.29 3.43 15.72
N ALA A 541 -8.19 4.53 16.47
CA ALA A 541 -7.01 5.40 16.47
C ALA A 541 -5.75 4.74 17.05
N SER A 542 -5.86 3.70 17.89
CA SER A 542 -4.70 2.93 18.38
C SER A 542 -4.27 1.80 17.44
N ILE A 543 -5.10 1.41 16.47
CA ILE A 543 -4.87 0.23 15.62
C ILE A 543 -3.50 0.22 14.91
N PRO A 544 -3.00 1.33 14.32
CA PRO A 544 -1.67 1.32 13.72
C PRO A 544 -0.55 0.92 14.69
N ALA A 545 -0.62 1.37 15.96
CA ALA A 545 0.35 1.03 16.98
C ALA A 545 0.14 -0.38 17.54
N THR A 546 -1.12 -0.73 17.87
CA THR A 546 -1.49 -2.05 18.41
C THR A 546 -1.12 -3.17 17.44
N VAL A 547 -1.55 -3.05 16.17
CA VAL A 547 -1.36 -4.08 15.14
C VAL A 547 0.11 -4.17 14.70
N ALA A 548 0.81 -3.05 14.47
CA ALA A 548 2.24 -3.11 14.13
C ALA A 548 3.12 -3.68 15.26
N ALA A 549 2.69 -3.54 16.53
CA ALA A 549 3.40 -4.12 17.67
C ALA A 549 3.11 -5.62 17.87
N GLY A 550 1.86 -6.06 17.65
CA GLY A 550 1.41 -7.41 17.97
C GLY A 550 1.32 -8.39 16.79
N ALA A 551 1.10 -7.93 15.56
CA ALA A 551 0.88 -8.84 14.43
C ALA A 551 2.16 -9.53 13.94
N GLY A 552 2.01 -10.75 13.42
CA GLY A 552 3.08 -11.60 12.92
C GLY A 552 3.78 -12.44 13.99
N VAL A 553 4.90 -13.03 13.60
CA VAL A 553 5.62 -14.03 14.39
C VAL A 553 6.47 -13.45 15.53
N GLY A 554 6.69 -14.24 16.58
CA GLY A 554 7.52 -13.90 17.73
C GLY A 554 6.80 -13.07 18.81
N LYS A 555 5.46 -13.14 18.85
CA LYS A 555 4.60 -12.25 19.64
C LYS A 555 3.66 -12.96 20.63
N ILE A 556 3.72 -14.30 20.69
CA ILE A 556 2.88 -15.15 21.56
C ILE A 556 3.68 -15.83 22.67
#